data_AF-A0A1E1MHR6-F1
#
_entry.id   AF-A0A1E1MHR6-F1
#
_cell.length_a   1.000
_cell.length_b   1.000
_cell.length_c   1.000
_cell.angle_alpha   90.00
_cell.angle_beta   90.00
_cell.angle_gamma   90.00
#
_symmetry.space_group_name_H-M   'P 1'
#
loop_
_entity.id
_entity.type
_entity.pdbx_description
1 polymer ?
#
loop_
_entity_poly.entity_id
_entity_poly.type
_entity_poly.pdbx_seq_one_letter_code
_entity_poly.pdbx_strand_id
1 'polypeptide(L)'
;MRYRDADFDIDWDLKVKRGHCLNNLKITKFDIHGNVFSTSASSGPKSIKRVHEIIDKPTFLADGVSAADVKQGRIGIYGFVFHRDGEWMISIIDDKLYLRSPDWDSPSVQRHLLEQIDREDNETEYRKTYQTGSQSLFFAQCRDQNKTWVPLLEKAYAKAHGDYAALQGGWIGEGLEDVTGGVTTELLTSDILDTDEFWTNEILKVNKEFLFGCSTGILGSGFGTRDGITGGHAYVVIDAREIPAGQRLTRFRNPWGKGKKGNWQGAWSDGSKELPPEIPLELNHKFGSDSVFWISYKDLLRKYQHFDRTRLFMDNPDWRISHKWMSVEVSCRKAQIEQNFRIVLKKETPVLMVLSQLDDRFFTGLRGQYKIRLQFRLHEVDSLEEHDYRSAQPW
;
A
#
# COMPACT_ATOMS: atom_id res chain seq x y z
N MET A 1 26.01 10.78 19.08
CA MET A 1 26.02 10.24 17.70
C MET A 1 24.58 9.87 17.35
N ARG A 2 24.08 10.19 16.15
CA ARG A 2 22.73 9.75 15.73
C ARG A 2 22.77 8.30 15.30
N TYR A 3 21.66 7.60 15.47
CA TYR A 3 21.55 6.21 15.03
C TYR A 3 21.77 6.08 13.52
N ARG A 4 22.34 4.96 13.15
CA ARG A 4 22.57 4.53 11.78
C ARG A 4 22.19 3.06 11.74
N ASP A 5 21.29 2.74 10.83
CA ASP A 5 20.87 1.37 10.61
C ASP A 5 21.94 0.66 9.79
N ALA A 6 22.72 -0.22 10.40
CA ALA A 6 23.83 -0.90 9.72
C ALA A 6 23.33 -1.94 8.69
N ASP A 7 22.15 -2.52 8.93
CA ASP A 7 21.59 -3.57 8.10
C ASP A 7 20.84 -2.99 6.87
N PHE A 8 20.38 -1.74 6.97
CA PHE A 8 19.68 -1.03 5.89
C PHE A 8 20.23 0.40 5.69
N ASP A 9 21.55 0.49 5.50
CA ASP A 9 22.29 1.75 5.42
C ASP A 9 22.24 2.39 4.03
N ILE A 10 21.11 3.01 3.72
CA ILE A 10 20.85 3.62 2.41
C ILE A 10 21.93 4.62 1.97
N ASP A 11 22.57 5.30 2.92
CA ASP A 11 23.57 6.35 2.69
C ASP A 11 24.90 5.77 2.22
N TRP A 12 25.38 4.73 2.92
CA TRP A 12 26.55 4.01 2.44
C TRP A 12 26.27 3.34 1.11
N ASP A 13 25.13 2.65 1.02
CA ASP A 13 24.72 1.88 -0.15
C ASP A 13 24.71 2.73 -1.43
N LEU A 14 24.18 3.96 -1.35
CA LEU A 14 24.18 4.92 -2.45
C LEU A 14 25.60 5.46 -2.75
N LYS A 15 26.35 5.86 -1.72
CA LYS A 15 27.69 6.46 -1.89
C LYS A 15 28.69 5.50 -2.53
N VAL A 16 28.68 4.24 -2.12
CA VAL A 16 29.54 3.20 -2.70
C VAL A 16 28.92 2.48 -3.90
N LYS A 17 27.73 2.93 -4.35
CA LYS A 17 27.05 2.42 -5.54
C LYS A 17 26.84 0.90 -5.50
N ARG A 18 26.39 0.38 -4.35
CA ARG A 18 26.09 -1.05 -4.16
C ARG A 18 24.68 -1.38 -4.61
N GLY A 19 23.68 -0.64 -4.13
CA GLY A 19 22.28 -0.81 -4.52
C GLY A 19 21.51 -1.86 -3.76
N HIS A 20 22.02 -2.37 -2.66
CA HIS A 20 21.36 -3.42 -1.89
C HIS A 20 20.04 -2.93 -1.28
N CYS A 21 19.90 -1.63 -0.99
CA CYS A 21 18.66 -1.07 -0.47
C CYS A 21 17.68 -0.67 -1.59
N LEU A 22 18.14 -0.56 -2.83
CA LEU A 22 17.36 -0.04 -3.95
C LEU A 22 16.94 -1.11 -4.96
N ASN A 23 17.79 -2.10 -5.20
CA ASN A 23 17.61 -3.08 -6.25
C ASN A 23 17.34 -4.45 -5.65
N ASN A 24 16.38 -5.16 -6.25
CA ASN A 24 16.15 -6.56 -5.93
C ASN A 24 17.33 -7.45 -6.38
N LEU A 25 17.36 -8.68 -5.87
CA LEU A 25 18.45 -9.62 -6.09
C LEU A 25 18.59 -10.10 -7.55
N LYS A 26 17.64 -9.79 -8.44
CA LYS A 26 17.79 -10.10 -9.89
C LYS A 26 18.81 -9.20 -10.55
N ILE A 27 19.04 -8.01 -10.00
CA ILE A 27 19.90 -7.00 -10.59
C ILE A 27 21.26 -7.06 -9.88
N THR A 28 22.23 -7.71 -10.53
CA THR A 28 23.59 -7.89 -10.00
C THR A 28 24.51 -6.67 -10.18
N LYS A 29 24.02 -5.63 -10.86
CA LYS A 29 24.75 -4.37 -11.11
C LYS A 29 23.91 -3.21 -10.59
N PHE A 30 24.50 -2.34 -9.79
CA PHE A 30 23.83 -1.12 -9.34
C PHE A 30 23.28 -0.32 -10.53
N ASP A 31 21.95 -0.33 -10.67
CA ASP A 31 21.27 0.31 -11.79
C ASP A 31 20.27 1.36 -11.30
N ILE A 32 20.75 2.59 -11.13
CA ILE A 32 19.91 3.76 -10.82
C ILE A 32 18.96 4.09 -12.00
N HIS A 33 19.27 3.57 -13.21
CA HIS A 33 18.58 3.86 -14.47
C HIS A 33 17.78 2.68 -15.01
N GLY A 34 17.71 1.58 -14.26
CA GLY A 34 17.08 0.35 -14.71
C GLY A 34 15.60 0.56 -14.95
N ASN A 35 15.03 -0.22 -15.86
CA ASN A 35 13.61 -0.21 -16.19
C ASN A 35 12.67 -0.36 -14.98
N VAL A 36 13.19 -0.74 -13.81
CA VAL A 36 12.50 -0.81 -12.51
C VAL A 36 11.96 0.56 -12.07
N PHE A 37 12.65 1.66 -12.35
CA PHE A 37 12.21 3.02 -11.97
C PHE A 37 11.73 3.88 -13.16
N SER A 38 11.45 3.23 -14.30
CA SER A 38 11.04 3.86 -15.56
C SER A 38 9.61 4.41 -15.52
N THR A 39 9.47 5.63 -14.99
CA THR A 39 8.63 6.62 -15.67
C THR A 39 9.58 7.54 -16.44
N SER A 40 9.21 7.93 -17.65
CA SER A 40 10.05 8.53 -18.71
C SER A 40 10.76 9.86 -18.38
N ALA A 41 10.91 10.24 -17.10
CA ALA A 41 11.55 11.47 -16.66
C ALA A 41 12.41 11.37 -15.38
N SER A 42 12.57 10.22 -14.70
CA SER A 42 13.39 10.15 -13.48
C SER A 42 14.51 9.11 -13.54
N SER A 43 15.74 9.59 -13.70
CA SER A 43 16.93 8.94 -13.12
C SER A 43 16.68 8.71 -11.63
N GLY A 44 17.02 7.54 -11.07
CA GLY A 44 16.78 7.19 -9.66
C GLY A 44 17.36 8.15 -8.61
N PRO A 45 17.35 7.78 -7.32
CA PRO A 45 17.68 8.71 -6.22
C PRO A 45 19.10 9.26 -6.34
N LYS A 46 19.28 10.55 -6.00
CA LYS A 46 20.52 11.30 -6.28
C LYS A 46 21.31 11.72 -5.05
N SER A 47 20.65 11.90 -3.92
CA SER A 47 21.31 12.20 -2.64
C SER A 47 20.47 11.68 -1.48
N ILE A 48 21.04 11.72 -0.28
CA ILE A 48 20.41 11.27 0.96
C ILE A 48 20.67 12.31 2.03
N LYS A 49 19.61 12.66 2.77
CA LYS A 49 19.68 13.54 3.93
C LYS A 49 18.81 13.00 5.05
N ARG A 50 19.06 13.46 6.28
CA ARG A 50 18.18 13.15 7.41
C ARG A 50 16.96 14.06 7.39
N VAL A 51 15.87 13.60 8.00
CA VAL A 51 14.59 14.33 8.10
C VAL A 51 14.77 15.81 8.48
N HIS A 52 15.57 16.11 9.51
CA HIS A 52 15.79 17.49 9.97
C HIS A 52 16.56 18.41 9.00
N GLU A 53 17.24 17.85 8.00
CA GLU A 53 17.90 18.63 6.93
C GLU A 53 16.96 18.88 5.75
N ILE A 54 15.91 18.06 5.64
CA ILE A 54 14.93 18.11 4.55
C ILE A 54 13.73 18.95 4.99
N ILE A 55 13.34 18.88 6.27
CA ILE A 55 12.09 19.44 6.76
C ILE A 55 12.39 20.29 8.00
N ASP A 56 12.01 21.57 7.93
CA ASP A 56 12.30 22.56 8.98
C ASP A 56 11.60 22.24 10.31
N LYS A 57 10.34 21.79 10.24
CA LYS A 57 9.49 21.49 11.41
C LYS A 57 8.84 20.11 11.25
N PRO A 58 9.63 19.03 11.34
CA PRO A 58 9.11 17.70 11.06
C PRO A 58 8.10 17.30 12.14
N THR A 59 6.96 16.80 11.68
CA THR A 59 5.93 16.16 12.48
C THR A 59 5.73 14.75 11.94
N PHE A 60 5.48 13.78 12.82
CA PHE A 60 5.25 12.40 12.38
C PHE A 60 3.83 12.26 11.85
N LEU A 61 2.84 12.24 12.76
CA LEU A 61 1.41 12.33 12.48
C LEU A 61 0.91 13.62 13.12
N ALA A 62 0.41 14.57 12.35
CA ALA A 62 -0.36 15.68 12.91
C ALA A 62 -1.85 15.41 12.65
N ASP A 63 -2.62 15.44 13.74
CA ASP A 63 -4.06 15.18 13.92
C ASP A 63 -4.49 13.70 13.96
N GLY A 64 -5.05 13.29 15.10
CA GLY A 64 -5.86 12.06 15.24
C GLY A 64 -5.22 10.86 15.97
N VAL A 65 -3.91 10.86 16.16
CA VAL A 65 -3.19 9.94 17.07
C VAL A 65 -2.35 10.84 17.99
N SER A 66 -2.39 10.60 19.30
CA SER A 66 -1.72 11.47 20.25
C SER A 66 -0.23 11.53 19.92
N ALA A 67 0.29 12.74 19.65
CA ALA A 67 1.73 12.95 19.51
C ALA A 67 2.52 12.56 20.78
N ALA A 68 1.83 12.31 21.90
CA ALA A 68 2.42 11.75 23.11
C ALA A 68 2.79 10.26 22.97
N ASP A 69 2.19 9.53 22.03
CA ASP A 69 2.44 8.09 21.80
C ASP A 69 3.69 7.86 20.94
N VAL A 70 4.13 8.90 20.19
CA VAL A 70 5.36 8.89 19.41
C VAL A 70 6.24 10.06 19.86
N LYS A 71 7.05 9.83 20.91
CA LYS A 71 8.13 10.76 21.24
C LYS A 71 9.26 10.61 20.24
N GLN A 72 9.38 11.56 19.31
CA GLN A 72 10.57 11.73 18.50
C GLN A 72 11.77 12.02 19.43
N GLY A 73 12.56 11.00 19.75
CA GLY A 73 13.83 11.19 20.43
C GLY A 73 14.79 12.00 19.55
N ARG A 74 15.72 12.74 20.15
CA ARG A 74 16.80 13.49 19.45
C ARG A 74 17.76 12.60 18.64
N ILE A 75 17.47 11.30 18.51
CA ILE A 75 18.37 10.25 18.01
C ILE A 75 18.01 9.84 16.56
N GLY A 76 16.80 10.15 16.08
CA GLY A 76 16.36 9.84 14.71
C GLY A 76 16.15 8.34 14.47
N ILE A 77 15.52 7.66 15.43
CA ILE A 77 15.18 6.23 15.39
C ILE A 77 13.67 6.10 15.29
N TYR A 78 13.18 5.26 14.39
CA TYR A 78 11.76 4.95 14.23
C TYR A 78 11.56 3.44 14.24
N GLY A 79 10.56 2.97 15.00
CA GLY A 79 10.14 1.58 15.02
C GLY A 79 8.75 1.45 14.40
N PHE A 80 8.60 0.51 13.48
CA PHE A 80 7.34 0.14 12.85
C PHE A 80 7.06 -1.33 13.10
N VAL A 81 5.77 -1.68 13.09
CA VAL A 81 5.31 -3.05 13.32
C VAL A 81 4.54 -3.49 12.07
N PHE A 82 4.89 -4.65 11.54
CA PHE A 82 4.25 -5.27 10.38
C PHE A 82 3.90 -6.72 10.72
N HIS A 83 2.87 -7.25 10.10
CA HIS A 83 2.42 -8.64 10.25
C HIS A 83 2.80 -9.43 8.99
N ARG A 84 3.86 -10.24 9.07
CA ARG A 84 4.34 -11.03 7.94
C ARG A 84 4.44 -12.49 8.33
N ASP A 85 4.12 -13.39 7.40
CA ASP A 85 4.23 -14.83 7.62
C ASP A 85 3.47 -15.33 8.89
N GLY A 86 2.36 -14.67 9.26
CA GLY A 86 1.54 -15.02 10.42
C GLY A 86 2.06 -14.49 11.77
N GLU A 87 3.12 -13.69 11.78
CA GLU A 87 3.74 -13.14 12.98
C GLU A 87 3.95 -11.62 12.89
N TRP A 88 3.90 -10.95 14.04
CA TRP A 88 4.23 -9.54 14.16
C TRP A 88 5.75 -9.34 14.26
N MET A 89 6.31 -8.58 13.33
CA MET A 89 7.72 -8.22 13.27
C MET A 89 7.93 -6.72 13.46
N ILE A 90 9.06 -6.37 14.07
CA ILE A 90 9.46 -4.98 14.30
C ILE A 90 10.53 -4.58 13.28
N SER A 91 10.30 -3.48 12.56
CA SER A 91 11.27 -2.86 11.65
C SER A 91 11.75 -1.55 12.24
N ILE A 92 13.02 -1.51 12.65
CA ILE A 92 13.68 -0.30 13.19
C ILE A 92 14.52 0.32 12.09
N ILE A 93 14.35 1.62 11.85
CA ILE A 93 15.07 2.39 10.83
C ILE A 93 15.66 3.70 11.38
N ASP A 94 16.66 4.24 10.69
CA ASP A 94 17.11 5.62 10.89
C ASP A 94 16.29 6.65 10.08
N ASP A 95 16.52 7.93 10.36
CA ASP A 95 15.81 9.08 9.76
C ASP A 95 16.38 9.56 8.42
N LYS A 96 17.22 8.77 7.73
CA LYS A 96 17.73 9.13 6.40
C LYS A 96 16.71 8.81 5.31
N LEU A 97 16.55 9.70 4.33
CA LEU A 97 15.64 9.52 3.20
C LEU A 97 16.33 9.87 1.88
N TYR A 98 15.85 9.27 0.79
CA TYR A 98 16.33 9.53 -0.58
C TYR A 98 15.73 10.81 -1.18
N LEU A 99 16.54 11.59 -1.90
CA LEU A 99 16.15 12.83 -2.56
C LEU A 99 16.26 12.73 -4.09
N ARG A 100 15.44 13.53 -4.78
CA ARG A 100 15.42 13.67 -6.25
C ARG A 100 16.60 14.45 -6.81
N SER A 101 17.14 15.35 -6.00
CA SER A 101 18.21 16.27 -6.39
C SER A 101 19.54 15.79 -5.82
N PRO A 102 20.66 15.96 -6.53
CA PRO A 102 21.96 15.64 -5.99
C PRO A 102 22.34 16.59 -4.84
N ASP A 103 23.43 16.30 -4.13
CA ASP A 103 24.00 17.26 -3.18
C ASP A 103 24.64 18.44 -3.91
N TRP A 104 24.72 19.60 -3.24
CA TRP A 104 25.32 20.81 -3.79
C TRP A 104 26.72 20.55 -4.38
N ASP A 105 27.56 19.79 -3.67
CA ASP A 105 28.92 19.47 -4.09
C ASP A 105 29.01 18.49 -5.28
N SER A 106 27.87 17.91 -5.70
CA SER A 106 27.80 17.02 -6.84
C SER A 106 27.48 17.79 -8.13
N PRO A 107 28.02 17.36 -9.29
CA PRO A 107 27.70 17.98 -10.57
C PRO A 107 26.19 17.99 -10.85
N SER A 108 25.61 19.18 -11.04
CA SER A 108 24.19 19.33 -11.39
C SER A 108 23.95 20.55 -12.27
N VAL A 109 23.03 20.43 -13.23
CA VAL A 109 22.62 21.53 -14.11
C VAL A 109 22.02 22.66 -13.27
N GLN A 110 21.25 22.31 -12.24
CA GLN A 110 20.63 23.25 -11.31
C GLN A 110 21.66 24.12 -10.59
N ARG A 111 22.75 23.52 -10.11
CA ARG A 111 23.87 24.25 -9.50
C ARG A 111 24.50 25.20 -10.51
N HIS A 112 24.84 24.71 -11.70
CA HIS A 112 25.50 25.54 -12.71
C HIS A 112 24.63 26.75 -13.11
N LEU A 113 23.32 26.58 -13.22
CA LEU A 113 22.39 27.67 -13.50
C LEU A 113 22.30 28.68 -12.35
N LEU A 114 22.32 28.23 -11.09
CA LEU A 114 22.32 29.14 -9.94
C LEU A 114 23.64 29.90 -9.81
N GLU A 115 24.78 29.25 -10.08
CA GLU A 115 26.11 29.90 -10.08
C GLU A 115 26.23 30.99 -11.16
N GLN A 116 25.42 30.94 -12.22
CA GLN A 116 25.35 32.00 -13.24
C GLN A 116 24.53 33.22 -12.79
N ILE A 117 23.76 33.10 -11.71
CA ILE A 117 22.99 34.19 -11.14
C ILE A 117 23.83 34.81 -10.01
N ASP A 118 24.06 36.12 -10.08
CA ASP A 118 24.79 36.85 -9.05
C ASP A 118 23.94 36.99 -7.77
N ARG A 119 24.01 35.98 -6.89
CA ARG A 119 23.39 35.99 -5.55
C ARG A 119 24.46 35.72 -4.49
N GLU A 120 24.26 36.28 -3.31
CA GLU A 120 25.21 36.17 -2.18
C GLU A 120 25.39 34.74 -1.66
N ASP A 121 24.35 33.88 -1.72
CA ASP A 121 24.41 32.49 -1.22
C ASP A 121 23.62 31.51 -2.12
N ASN A 122 24.28 31.03 -3.17
CA ASN A 122 23.71 30.07 -4.11
C ASN A 122 23.48 28.68 -3.50
N GLU A 123 24.26 28.29 -2.49
CA GLU A 123 24.13 26.97 -1.87
C GLU A 123 22.87 26.89 -1.00
N THR A 124 22.63 27.90 -0.16
CA THR A 124 21.42 27.94 0.68
C THR A 124 20.16 27.99 -0.19
N GLU A 125 20.18 28.75 -1.28
CA GLU A 125 19.06 28.78 -2.23
C GLU A 125 18.85 27.43 -2.92
N TYR A 126 19.93 26.75 -3.32
CA TYR A 126 19.86 25.41 -3.89
C TYR A 126 19.19 24.43 -2.91
N ARG A 127 19.67 24.40 -1.67
CA ARG A 127 19.15 23.51 -0.62
C ARG A 127 17.67 23.77 -0.39
N LYS A 128 17.29 25.03 -0.20
CA LYS A 128 15.91 25.46 0.00
C LYS A 128 14.98 25.09 -1.16
N THR A 129 15.48 25.17 -2.40
CA THR A 129 14.68 24.93 -3.61
C THR A 129 14.56 23.45 -3.95
N TYR A 130 15.66 22.70 -3.82
CA TYR A 130 15.80 21.36 -4.40
C TYR A 130 15.94 20.23 -3.37
N GLN A 131 16.25 20.55 -2.11
CA GLN A 131 16.50 19.57 -1.05
C GLN A 131 15.62 19.75 0.20
N THR A 132 14.73 20.74 0.21
CA THR A 132 13.80 21.01 1.32
C THR A 132 12.36 20.66 0.95
N GLY A 133 11.61 20.17 1.94
CA GLY A 133 10.21 19.79 1.83
C GLY A 133 9.98 18.38 1.31
N SER A 134 8.80 17.84 1.61
CA SER A 134 8.29 16.53 1.13
C SER A 134 8.41 16.35 -0.39
N GLN A 135 8.30 17.43 -1.18
CA GLN A 135 8.44 17.34 -2.64
C GLN A 135 9.85 16.97 -3.13
N SER A 136 10.89 17.26 -2.33
CA SER A 136 12.29 16.91 -2.64
C SER A 136 12.58 15.42 -2.51
N LEU A 137 11.73 14.67 -1.78
CA LEU A 137 11.87 13.24 -1.55
C LEU A 137 11.66 12.45 -2.86
N PHE A 138 12.47 11.40 -3.05
CA PHE A 138 12.41 10.57 -4.27
C PHE A 138 11.20 9.64 -4.28
N PHE A 139 10.98 8.90 -3.18
CA PHE A 139 9.89 7.94 -3.04
C PHE A 139 8.63 8.60 -2.45
N ALA A 140 7.94 7.97 -1.49
CA ALA A 140 6.68 8.45 -0.97
C ALA A 140 6.79 9.86 -0.38
N GLN A 141 5.72 10.63 -0.58
CA GLN A 141 5.63 12.03 -0.17
C GLN A 141 4.35 12.25 0.62
N CYS A 142 4.44 13.04 1.68
CA CYS A 142 3.26 13.61 2.31
C CYS A 142 2.77 14.84 1.52
N ARG A 143 1.45 15.05 1.48
CA ARG A 143 0.86 16.30 0.95
C ARG A 143 1.30 17.51 1.77
N ASP A 144 1.34 17.35 3.08
CA ASP A 144 1.90 18.33 4.01
C ASP A 144 3.43 18.22 3.99
N GLN A 145 4.11 19.34 3.73
CA GLN A 145 5.57 19.41 3.65
C GLN A 145 6.26 19.05 4.97
N ASN A 146 5.55 19.19 6.09
CA ASN A 146 6.08 18.95 7.43
C ASN A 146 5.80 17.55 7.96
N LYS A 147 4.97 16.74 7.28
CA LYS A 147 4.63 15.37 7.73
C LYS A 147 5.63 14.35 7.19
N THR A 148 6.02 13.40 8.03
CA THR A 148 7.09 12.43 7.73
C THR A 148 6.69 10.97 7.83
N TRP A 149 5.48 10.66 8.31
CA TRP A 149 5.09 9.27 8.56
C TRP A 149 5.09 8.39 7.31
N VAL A 150 4.63 8.89 6.15
CA VAL A 150 4.56 8.10 4.91
C VAL A 150 5.96 7.69 4.41
N PRO A 151 6.92 8.62 4.18
CA PRO A 151 8.25 8.22 3.70
C PRO A 151 9.01 7.32 4.68
N LEU A 152 8.81 7.51 5.99
CA LEU A 152 9.43 6.66 7.01
C LEU A 152 8.78 5.27 7.06
N LEU A 153 7.45 5.19 6.93
CA LEU A 153 6.73 3.92 6.86
C LEU A 153 7.14 3.13 5.63
N GLU A 154 7.19 3.76 4.45
CA GLU A 154 7.63 3.13 3.21
C GLU A 154 9.07 2.61 3.32
N LYS A 155 9.98 3.37 3.94
CA LYS A 155 11.35 2.92 4.19
C LYS A 155 11.38 1.68 5.11
N ALA A 156 10.60 1.68 6.19
CA ALA A 156 10.56 0.56 7.11
C ALA A 156 9.95 -0.69 6.46
N TYR A 157 8.98 -0.49 5.57
CA TYR A 157 8.35 -1.52 4.76
C TYR A 157 9.32 -2.07 3.70
N ALA A 158 10.07 -1.20 3.02
CA ALA A 158 11.15 -1.61 2.11
C ALA A 158 12.19 -2.47 2.82
N LYS A 159 12.61 -2.07 4.03
CA LYS A 159 13.49 -2.89 4.87
C LYS A 159 12.87 -4.25 5.22
N ALA A 160 11.58 -4.27 5.59
CA ALA A 160 10.88 -5.51 5.92
C ALA A 160 10.75 -6.48 4.72
N HIS A 161 10.69 -5.95 3.50
CA HIS A 161 10.68 -6.70 2.24
C HIS A 161 12.03 -6.75 1.52
N GLY A 162 13.13 -6.36 2.18
CA GLY A 162 14.49 -6.49 1.67
C GLY A 162 15.04 -5.25 0.96
N ASP A 163 14.27 -4.61 0.08
CA ASP A 163 14.70 -3.42 -0.68
C ASP A 163 13.51 -2.60 -1.24
N TYR A 164 13.78 -1.41 -1.78
CA TYR A 164 12.75 -0.54 -2.37
C TYR A 164 12.16 -1.08 -3.69
N ALA A 165 12.92 -1.86 -4.49
CA ALA A 165 12.40 -2.44 -5.72
C ALA A 165 11.45 -3.62 -5.45
N ALA A 166 11.57 -4.29 -4.31
CA ALA A 166 10.64 -5.32 -3.86
C ALA A 166 9.22 -4.75 -3.59
N LEU A 167 9.10 -3.44 -3.37
CA LEU A 167 7.81 -2.76 -3.22
C LEU A 167 7.14 -2.42 -4.57
N GLN A 168 7.82 -2.65 -5.69
CA GLN A 168 7.29 -2.32 -7.00
C GLN A 168 6.22 -3.33 -7.43
N GLY A 169 4.99 -2.84 -7.54
CA GLY A 169 3.84 -3.67 -7.90
C GLY A 169 3.40 -4.53 -6.73
N GLY A 170 2.11 -4.87 -6.72
CA GLY A 170 1.54 -5.59 -5.60
C GLY A 170 0.02 -5.42 -5.51
N TRP A 171 -0.60 -6.33 -4.78
CA TRP A 171 -2.02 -6.25 -4.44
C TRP A 171 -2.23 -5.38 -3.21
N ILE A 172 -3.37 -4.68 -3.16
CA ILE A 172 -3.70 -3.79 -2.03
C ILE A 172 -3.94 -4.65 -0.80
N GLY A 173 -4.58 -5.81 -1.01
CA GLY A 173 -4.80 -6.86 -0.03
C GLY A 173 -3.55 -7.24 0.76
N GLU A 174 -2.47 -7.61 0.06
CA GLU A 174 -1.19 -7.99 0.71
C GLU A 174 -0.67 -6.87 1.62
N GLY A 175 -0.66 -5.62 1.13
CA GLY A 175 -0.23 -4.49 1.95
C GLY A 175 -1.14 -4.22 3.15
N LEU A 176 -2.45 -4.46 3.02
CA LEU A 176 -3.40 -4.32 4.13
C LEU A 176 -3.21 -5.43 5.18
N GLU A 177 -2.95 -6.67 4.77
CA GLU A 177 -2.60 -7.76 5.68
C GLU A 177 -1.32 -7.45 6.44
N ASP A 178 -0.28 -6.95 5.75
CA ASP A 178 0.99 -6.63 6.37
C ASP A 178 0.92 -5.52 7.42
N VAL A 179 -0.01 -4.56 7.29
CA VAL A 179 -0.14 -3.45 8.25
C VAL A 179 -1.21 -3.67 9.31
N THR A 180 -2.15 -4.60 9.09
CA THR A 180 -3.29 -4.82 10.00
C THR A 180 -3.35 -6.21 10.63
N GLY A 181 -2.61 -7.19 10.11
CA GLY A 181 -2.82 -8.60 10.47
C GLY A 181 -4.23 -9.10 10.14
N GLY A 182 -4.97 -8.36 9.30
CA GLY A 182 -6.26 -8.77 8.77
C GLY A 182 -6.12 -9.90 7.75
N VAL A 183 -7.26 -10.34 7.21
CA VAL A 183 -7.29 -11.36 6.15
C VAL A 183 -8.07 -10.82 4.97
N THR A 184 -7.44 -10.82 3.81
CA THR A 184 -8.01 -10.34 2.56
C THR A 184 -8.69 -11.47 1.81
N THR A 185 -9.89 -11.16 1.31
CA THR A 185 -10.55 -11.93 0.27
C THR A 185 -10.58 -11.07 -0.98
N GLU A 186 -10.00 -11.56 -2.07
CA GLU A 186 -10.16 -10.91 -3.37
C GLU A 186 -11.53 -11.30 -3.94
N LEU A 187 -12.29 -10.29 -4.35
CA LEU A 187 -13.62 -10.45 -4.92
C LEU A 187 -13.63 -9.82 -6.30
N LEU A 188 -14.03 -10.59 -7.31
CA LEU A 188 -14.38 -10.03 -8.60
C LEU A 188 -15.82 -9.53 -8.56
N THR A 189 -16.06 -8.38 -9.17
CA THR A 189 -17.42 -7.84 -9.23
C THR A 189 -18.41 -8.77 -9.91
N SER A 190 -17.94 -9.62 -10.83
CA SER A 190 -18.74 -10.66 -11.51
C SER A 190 -19.23 -11.76 -10.58
N ASP A 191 -18.55 -11.96 -9.45
CA ASP A 191 -18.78 -13.06 -8.52
C ASP A 191 -19.71 -12.63 -7.37
N ILE A 192 -20.07 -11.34 -7.33
CA ILE A 192 -21.02 -10.77 -6.37
C ILE A 192 -22.44 -11.03 -6.90
N LEU A 193 -23.04 -12.13 -6.43
CA LEU A 193 -24.39 -12.55 -6.84
C LEU A 193 -25.47 -11.66 -6.22
N ASP A 194 -25.37 -11.40 -4.90
CA ASP A 194 -26.30 -10.51 -4.19
C ASP A 194 -25.62 -9.17 -3.86
N THR A 195 -25.94 -8.17 -4.68
CA THR A 195 -25.40 -6.83 -4.50
C THR A 195 -26.02 -6.07 -3.32
N ASP A 196 -27.21 -6.44 -2.87
CA ASP A 196 -27.85 -5.80 -1.70
C ASP A 196 -27.25 -6.32 -0.40
N GLU A 197 -26.96 -7.62 -0.35
CA GLU A 197 -26.25 -8.24 0.75
C GLU A 197 -24.81 -7.71 0.86
N PHE A 198 -24.08 -7.65 -0.26
CA PHE A 198 -22.73 -7.09 -0.28
C PHE A 198 -22.68 -5.64 0.22
N TRP A 199 -23.69 -4.83 -0.12
CA TRP A 199 -23.80 -3.48 0.40
C TRP A 199 -23.98 -3.46 1.93
N THR A 200 -24.97 -4.20 2.41
CA THR A 200 -25.44 -4.13 3.80
C THR A 200 -24.47 -4.78 4.77
N ASN A 201 -23.95 -5.95 4.42
CA ASN A 201 -23.13 -6.78 5.29
C ASN A 201 -21.64 -6.44 5.21
N GLU A 202 -21.18 -5.83 4.11
CA GLU A 202 -19.75 -5.61 3.88
C GLU A 202 -19.42 -4.13 3.65
N ILE A 203 -19.92 -3.50 2.58
CA ILE A 203 -19.53 -2.13 2.20
C ILE A 203 -19.88 -1.09 3.28
N LEU A 204 -21.06 -1.15 3.90
CA LEU A 204 -21.45 -0.24 5.00
C LEU A 204 -20.58 -0.37 6.26
N LYS A 205 -19.81 -1.45 6.35
CA LYS A 205 -18.88 -1.72 7.46
C LYS A 205 -17.43 -1.36 7.14
N VAL A 206 -17.20 -0.60 6.06
CA VAL A 206 -15.88 -0.04 5.74
C VAL A 206 -15.32 0.77 6.91
N ASN A 207 -14.02 0.62 7.17
CA ASN A 207 -13.29 1.20 8.31
C ASN A 207 -13.85 0.82 9.70
N LYS A 208 -14.70 -0.22 9.78
CA LYS A 208 -15.23 -0.77 11.04
C LYS A 208 -14.87 -2.25 11.17
N GLU A 209 -15.36 -3.07 10.24
CA GLU A 209 -15.05 -4.51 10.16
C GLU A 209 -14.15 -4.84 8.96
N PHE A 210 -14.24 -4.04 7.89
CA PHE A 210 -13.53 -4.29 6.64
C PHE A 210 -12.77 -3.06 6.14
N LEU A 211 -11.65 -3.30 5.47
CA LEU A 211 -10.99 -2.35 4.59
C LEU A 211 -11.18 -2.80 3.15
N PHE A 212 -11.31 -1.84 2.24
CA PHE A 212 -11.54 -2.12 0.82
C PHE A 212 -10.52 -1.42 -0.06
N GLY A 213 -9.70 -2.23 -0.74
CA GLY A 213 -8.96 -1.82 -1.93
C GLY A 213 -9.77 -2.11 -3.18
N CYS A 214 -9.70 -1.25 -4.18
CA CYS A 214 -10.39 -1.41 -5.45
C CYS A 214 -9.44 -1.16 -6.60
N SER A 215 -9.56 -1.96 -7.65
CA SER A 215 -8.82 -1.74 -8.89
C SER A 215 -9.63 -2.19 -10.11
N THR A 216 -9.13 -1.86 -11.29
CA THR A 216 -9.80 -2.15 -12.55
C THR A 216 -8.76 -2.29 -13.67
N GLY A 217 -9.13 -2.93 -14.78
CA GLY A 217 -8.22 -3.12 -15.92
C GLY A 217 -7.25 -4.29 -15.77
N ILE A 218 -7.48 -5.20 -14.82
CA ILE A 218 -6.66 -6.42 -14.63
C ILE A 218 -6.82 -7.39 -15.82
N LEU A 219 -8.03 -7.50 -16.36
CA LEU A 219 -8.42 -8.53 -17.35
C LEU A 219 -8.43 -8.05 -18.81
N GLY A 220 -8.04 -6.80 -19.08
CA GLY A 220 -8.13 -6.24 -20.43
C GLY A 220 -7.05 -5.24 -20.74
N SER A 221 -6.13 -5.60 -21.64
CA SER A 221 -5.28 -4.65 -22.35
C SER A 221 -6.13 -3.90 -23.39
N GLY A 222 -6.90 -2.90 -22.96
CA GLY A 222 -7.87 -2.25 -23.84
C GLY A 222 -8.22 -0.82 -23.43
N PHE A 223 -7.98 0.09 -24.37
CA PHE A 223 -8.23 1.53 -24.31
C PHE A 223 -9.74 1.82 -24.25
N GLY A 224 -10.17 2.42 -23.14
CA GLY A 224 -11.51 3.00 -22.98
C GLY A 224 -11.50 4.01 -21.83
N THR A 225 -12.23 5.11 -21.97
CA THR A 225 -12.37 6.11 -20.91
C THR A 225 -13.30 5.55 -19.83
N ARG A 226 -12.77 5.14 -18.67
CA ARG A 226 -13.60 4.79 -17.49
C ARG A 226 -14.02 6.03 -16.70
N ASP A 227 -14.48 7.07 -17.41
CA ASP A 227 -14.97 8.34 -16.83
C ASP A 227 -14.00 8.97 -15.80
N GLY A 228 -12.69 8.90 -16.11
CA GLY A 228 -11.62 9.43 -15.28
C GLY A 228 -10.93 8.43 -14.35
N ILE A 229 -11.45 7.20 -14.19
CA ILE A 229 -10.78 6.13 -13.41
C ILE A 229 -9.60 5.56 -14.20
N THR A 230 -8.46 5.39 -13.53
CA THR A 230 -7.24 4.82 -14.12
C THR A 230 -7.18 3.31 -13.86
N GLY A 231 -7.01 2.51 -14.91
CA GLY A 231 -6.78 1.07 -14.79
C GLY A 231 -5.36 0.75 -14.33
N GLY A 232 -5.17 -0.42 -13.71
CA GLY A 232 -3.88 -0.84 -13.14
C GLY A 232 -3.45 0.04 -11.96
N HIS A 233 -4.39 0.74 -11.32
CA HIS A 233 -4.15 1.64 -10.19
C HIS A 233 -5.03 1.27 -8.99
N ALA A 234 -4.48 1.50 -7.80
CA ALA A 234 -5.13 1.22 -6.54
C ALA A 234 -5.98 2.40 -6.06
N TYR A 235 -7.22 2.09 -5.71
CA TYR A 235 -8.16 3.01 -5.07
C TYR A 235 -8.60 2.44 -3.73
N VAL A 236 -8.98 3.31 -2.79
CA VAL A 236 -9.40 2.88 -1.45
C VAL A 236 -10.80 3.41 -1.16
N VAL A 237 -11.70 2.56 -0.68
CA VAL A 237 -12.99 2.99 -0.13
C VAL A 237 -12.75 3.49 1.29
N ILE A 238 -13.10 4.74 1.56
CA ILE A 238 -12.88 5.39 2.86
C ILE A 238 -14.17 5.72 3.61
N ASP A 239 -15.33 5.63 2.96
CA ASP A 239 -16.64 5.78 3.59
C ASP A 239 -17.72 5.17 2.70
N ALA A 240 -18.84 4.77 3.30
CA ALA A 240 -20.02 4.28 2.59
C ALA A 240 -21.27 4.76 3.33
N ARG A 241 -22.21 5.37 2.61
CA ARG A 241 -23.41 5.97 3.17
C ARG A 241 -24.62 5.75 2.28
N GLU A 242 -25.77 5.68 2.92
CA GLU A 242 -27.07 5.74 2.26
C GLU A 242 -27.72 7.06 2.63
N ILE A 243 -28.01 7.90 1.63
CA ILE A 243 -28.64 9.21 1.87
C ILE A 243 -30.18 9.07 1.91
N PRO A 244 -30.92 10.01 2.54
CA PRO A 244 -32.38 9.92 2.70
C PRO A 244 -33.19 9.71 1.42
N ALA A 245 -32.63 10.05 0.25
CA ALA A 245 -33.20 9.76 -1.06
C ALA A 245 -33.11 8.28 -1.50
N GLY A 246 -32.62 7.37 -0.63
CA GLY A 246 -32.40 5.95 -0.91
C GLY A 246 -31.17 5.68 -1.79
N GLN A 247 -30.33 6.69 -2.02
CA GLN A 247 -29.15 6.55 -2.86
C GLN A 247 -27.96 6.05 -2.04
N ARG A 248 -27.38 4.95 -2.50
CA ARG A 248 -26.18 4.34 -1.92
C ARG A 248 -24.92 4.92 -2.56
N LEU A 249 -24.04 5.49 -1.73
CA LEU A 249 -22.86 6.24 -2.15
C LEU A 249 -21.61 5.72 -1.42
N THR A 250 -20.51 5.62 -2.14
CA THR A 250 -19.19 5.28 -1.58
C THR A 250 -18.21 6.42 -1.80
N ARG A 251 -17.40 6.70 -0.80
CA ARG A 251 -16.35 7.72 -0.85
C ARG A 251 -15.02 7.04 -1.09
N PHE A 252 -14.33 7.50 -2.12
CA PHE A 252 -13.08 6.95 -2.60
C PHE A 252 -11.91 7.89 -2.32
N ARG A 253 -10.73 7.31 -2.12
CA ARG A 253 -9.46 8.02 -2.14
C ARG A 253 -8.55 7.47 -3.23
N ASN A 254 -8.04 8.35 -4.06
CA ASN A 254 -6.97 8.09 -5.01
C ASN A 254 -5.62 8.47 -4.36
N PRO A 255 -4.67 7.54 -4.18
CA PRO A 255 -3.39 7.83 -3.52
C PRO A 255 -2.45 8.76 -4.31
N TRP A 256 -2.60 8.92 -5.64
CA TRP A 256 -1.65 9.67 -6.46
C TRP A 256 -1.64 11.19 -6.23
N GLY A 257 -2.67 11.76 -5.59
CA GLY A 257 -2.57 13.08 -4.95
C GLY A 257 -2.44 14.30 -5.87
N LYS A 258 -2.08 14.15 -7.15
CA LYS A 258 -1.68 15.25 -8.04
C LYS A 258 -2.50 15.22 -9.35
N GLY A 259 -3.42 16.18 -9.47
CA GLY A 259 -4.21 16.46 -10.67
C GLY A 259 -5.61 15.80 -10.70
N LYS A 260 -6.42 16.21 -11.68
CA LYS A 260 -7.77 15.64 -11.92
C LYS A 260 -7.74 14.22 -12.50
N LYS A 261 -6.57 13.74 -12.95
CA LYS A 261 -6.41 12.42 -13.58
C LYS A 261 -6.59 11.33 -12.53
N GLY A 262 -7.45 10.36 -12.79
CA GLY A 262 -7.77 9.31 -11.83
C GLY A 262 -8.88 9.69 -10.85
N ASN A 263 -9.29 10.96 -10.77
CA ASN A 263 -10.39 11.39 -9.91
C ASN A 263 -11.67 11.36 -10.74
N TRP A 264 -12.61 10.53 -10.31
CA TRP A 264 -13.81 10.19 -11.09
C TRP A 264 -14.67 11.42 -11.40
N GLN A 265 -15.23 11.51 -12.61
CA GLN A 265 -16.00 12.67 -13.11
C GLN A 265 -17.36 12.28 -13.70
N GLY A 266 -18.03 11.30 -13.07
CA GLY A 266 -19.44 10.93 -13.33
C GLY A 266 -20.40 11.49 -12.28
N ALA A 267 -21.60 10.90 -12.16
CA ALA A 267 -22.65 11.34 -11.23
C ALA A 267 -22.22 11.29 -9.75
N TRP A 268 -22.26 12.39 -8.99
CA TRP A 268 -21.73 12.52 -7.61
C TRP A 268 -20.26 12.93 -7.50
N SER A 269 -19.58 13.18 -8.62
CA SER A 269 -18.28 13.86 -8.62
C SER A 269 -18.38 15.38 -8.47
N ASP A 270 -17.23 16.03 -8.22
CA ASP A 270 -17.11 17.50 -8.19
C ASP A 270 -17.58 18.12 -9.51
N GLY A 271 -18.66 18.90 -9.46
CA GLY A 271 -19.26 19.58 -10.61
C GLY A 271 -20.33 18.77 -11.37
N SER A 272 -20.69 17.57 -10.88
CA SER A 272 -21.83 16.81 -11.39
C SER A 272 -23.17 17.45 -11.02
N LYS A 273 -24.25 17.14 -11.76
CA LYS A 273 -25.60 17.67 -11.47
C LYS A 273 -26.21 17.01 -10.23
N GLU A 274 -25.79 15.78 -9.97
CA GLU A 274 -26.25 14.91 -8.91
C GLU A 274 -25.66 15.28 -7.56
N LEU A 275 -24.51 15.97 -7.54
CA LEU A 275 -23.94 16.55 -6.33
C LEU A 275 -24.45 18.00 -6.17
N PRO A 276 -25.44 18.26 -5.30
CA PRO A 276 -25.95 19.61 -5.10
C PRO A 276 -24.86 20.54 -4.51
N PRO A 277 -24.95 21.86 -4.76
CA PRO A 277 -24.02 22.83 -4.17
C PRO A 277 -24.14 22.87 -2.62
N GLU A 278 -25.33 22.61 -2.10
CA GLU A 278 -25.57 22.35 -0.68
C GLU A 278 -25.35 20.86 -0.39
N ILE A 279 -24.10 20.50 -0.13
CA ILE A 279 -23.73 19.13 0.22
C ILE A 279 -24.43 18.73 1.53
N PRO A 280 -25.14 17.60 1.58
CA PRO A 280 -25.66 17.06 2.83
C PRO A 280 -24.53 16.96 3.87
N LEU A 281 -24.75 17.49 5.08
CA LEU A 281 -23.75 17.48 6.16
C LEU A 281 -23.15 16.08 6.38
N GLU A 282 -23.96 15.05 6.17
CA GLU A 282 -23.60 13.65 6.22
C GLU A 282 -22.46 13.27 5.26
N LEU A 283 -22.39 13.82 4.04
CA LEU A 283 -21.32 13.45 3.11
C LEU A 283 -19.97 14.07 3.50
N ASN A 284 -19.97 15.11 4.36
CA ASN A 284 -18.76 15.83 4.80
C ASN A 284 -17.75 16.02 3.65
N HIS A 285 -18.25 16.45 2.50
CA HIS A 285 -17.49 16.55 1.27
C HIS A 285 -16.90 17.96 1.12
N LYS A 286 -15.68 18.05 0.60
CA LYS A 286 -14.99 19.31 0.35
C LYS A 286 -14.68 19.40 -1.14
N PHE A 287 -15.32 20.35 -1.83
CA PHE A 287 -15.05 20.61 -3.24
C PHE A 287 -13.58 20.96 -3.47
N GLY A 288 -13.01 20.43 -4.55
CA GLY A 288 -11.60 20.67 -4.88
C GLY A 288 -10.63 19.90 -3.97
N SER A 289 -11.12 18.96 -3.16
CA SER A 289 -10.26 18.02 -2.45
C SER A 289 -9.58 17.11 -3.46
N ASP A 290 -8.32 17.38 -3.78
CA ASP A 290 -7.58 16.55 -4.72
C ASP A 290 -7.59 15.10 -4.21
N SER A 291 -8.10 14.20 -5.04
CA SER A 291 -8.02 12.76 -4.85
C SER A 291 -9.00 12.13 -3.85
N VAL A 292 -10.08 12.83 -3.48
CA VAL A 292 -11.24 12.23 -2.81
C VAL A 292 -12.50 12.55 -3.61
N PHE A 293 -13.35 11.55 -3.83
CA PHE A 293 -14.60 11.71 -4.58
C PHE A 293 -15.66 10.73 -4.11
N TRP A 294 -16.93 11.05 -4.39
CA TRP A 294 -18.05 10.14 -4.20
C TRP A 294 -18.42 9.46 -5.52
N ILE A 295 -18.90 8.21 -5.43
CA ILE A 295 -19.41 7.43 -6.55
C ILE A 295 -20.63 6.63 -6.10
N SER A 296 -21.64 6.51 -6.97
CA SER A 296 -22.81 5.69 -6.69
C SER A 296 -22.42 4.21 -6.56
N TYR A 297 -23.10 3.45 -5.70
CA TYR A 297 -22.84 2.01 -5.54
C TYR A 297 -23.02 1.24 -6.86
N LYS A 298 -23.98 1.67 -7.68
CA LYS A 298 -24.22 1.11 -9.01
C LYS A 298 -23.04 1.35 -9.95
N ASP A 299 -22.43 2.54 -9.91
CA ASP A 299 -21.27 2.85 -10.74
C ASP A 299 -20.00 2.23 -10.18
N LEU A 300 -19.87 2.06 -8.87
CA LEU A 300 -18.81 1.29 -8.23
C LEU A 300 -18.72 -0.11 -8.87
N LEU A 301 -19.83 -0.86 -8.84
CA LEU A 301 -19.88 -2.22 -9.39
C LEU A 301 -19.64 -2.28 -10.90
N ARG A 302 -19.98 -1.21 -11.64
CA ARG A 302 -19.76 -1.16 -13.09
C ARG A 302 -18.32 -0.80 -13.47
N LYS A 303 -17.66 0.04 -12.69
CA LYS A 303 -16.37 0.64 -13.06
C LYS A 303 -15.19 -0.11 -12.46
N TYR A 304 -15.34 -0.67 -11.27
CA TYR A 304 -14.32 -1.47 -10.59
C TYR A 304 -14.62 -2.96 -10.79
N GLN A 305 -13.56 -3.73 -11.03
CA GLN A 305 -13.67 -5.16 -11.37
C GLN A 305 -13.16 -6.05 -10.26
N HIS A 306 -12.34 -5.50 -9.36
CA HIS A 306 -11.62 -6.23 -8.34
C HIS A 306 -11.65 -5.48 -7.03
N PHE A 307 -11.96 -6.20 -5.97
CA PHE A 307 -12.02 -5.71 -4.60
C PHE A 307 -11.13 -6.56 -3.71
N ASP A 308 -10.21 -5.90 -3.02
CA ASP A 308 -9.49 -6.48 -1.90
C ASP A 308 -10.29 -6.17 -0.64
N ARG A 309 -11.03 -7.15 -0.13
CA ARG A 309 -11.80 -7.03 1.12
C ARG A 309 -11.01 -7.62 2.27
N THR A 310 -10.37 -6.76 3.05
CA THR A 310 -9.60 -7.17 4.24
C THR A 310 -10.47 -7.10 5.49
N ARG A 311 -10.70 -8.25 6.14
CA ARG A 311 -11.38 -8.33 7.43
C ARG A 311 -10.40 -8.01 8.56
N LEU A 312 -10.81 -7.13 9.47
CA LEU A 312 -10.03 -6.75 10.64
C LEU A 312 -10.39 -7.62 11.86
N PHE A 313 -9.37 -7.99 12.62
CA PHE A 313 -9.52 -8.81 13.84
C PHE A 313 -9.02 -8.14 15.11
N MET A 314 -8.08 -7.19 15.01
CA MET A 314 -7.31 -6.68 16.15
C MET A 314 -8.17 -6.05 17.26
N ASP A 315 -9.31 -5.44 16.89
CA ASP A 315 -10.20 -4.75 17.84
C ASP A 315 -11.43 -5.59 18.24
N ASN A 316 -11.55 -6.81 17.73
CA ASN A 316 -12.71 -7.67 18.02
C ASN A 316 -12.32 -8.81 18.98
N PRO A 317 -12.73 -8.75 20.27
CA PRO A 317 -12.35 -9.75 21.28
C PRO A 317 -12.95 -11.14 21.02
N ASP A 318 -13.93 -11.25 20.11
CA ASP A 318 -14.59 -12.51 19.79
C ASP A 318 -13.75 -13.39 18.85
N TRP A 319 -12.77 -12.82 18.17
CA TRP A 319 -11.91 -13.55 17.25
C TRP A 319 -10.66 -14.10 17.94
N ARG A 320 -10.32 -15.34 17.57
CA ARG A 320 -9.07 -15.99 17.99
C ARG A 320 -8.32 -16.46 16.74
N ILE A 321 -7.04 -16.14 16.69
CA ILE A 321 -6.16 -16.51 15.58
C ILE A 321 -5.23 -17.63 16.07
N SER A 322 -5.08 -18.66 15.23
CA SER A 322 -4.11 -19.74 15.42
C SER A 322 -3.52 -20.09 14.06
N HIS A 323 -2.21 -20.23 13.97
CA HIS A 323 -1.51 -20.61 12.74
C HIS A 323 -0.58 -21.79 13.00
N LYS A 324 -0.18 -22.49 11.93
CA LYS A 324 0.83 -23.54 11.99
C LYS A 324 1.55 -23.64 10.66
N TRP A 325 2.87 -23.44 10.70
CA TRP A 325 3.74 -23.67 9.55
C TRP A 325 4.09 -25.15 9.41
N MET A 326 4.22 -25.59 8.16
CA MET A 326 4.72 -26.92 7.82
C MET A 326 5.62 -26.85 6.60
N SER A 327 6.67 -27.68 6.58
CA SER A 327 7.51 -27.86 5.40
C SER A 327 7.00 -29.05 4.62
N VAL A 328 6.82 -28.88 3.31
CA VAL A 328 6.39 -29.95 2.42
C VAL A 328 7.33 -30.01 1.22
N GLU A 329 7.73 -31.23 0.86
CA GLU A 329 8.46 -31.48 -0.36
C GLU A 329 7.47 -31.53 -1.54
N VAL A 330 7.55 -30.55 -2.42
CA VAL A 330 6.63 -30.43 -3.56
C VAL A 330 7.23 -31.09 -4.79
N SER A 331 6.71 -32.26 -5.18
CA SER A 331 7.04 -32.85 -6.48
C SER A 331 6.37 -32.07 -7.61
N CYS A 332 7.04 -31.95 -8.77
CA CYS A 332 6.59 -31.15 -9.92
C CYS A 332 5.26 -31.57 -10.58
N ARG A 333 4.63 -32.66 -10.14
CA ARG A 333 3.30 -33.11 -10.58
C ARG A 333 2.35 -33.10 -9.38
N LYS A 334 1.16 -32.50 -9.55
CA LYS A 334 0.02 -32.45 -8.60
C LYS A 334 0.29 -33.24 -7.31
N ALA A 335 1.07 -32.65 -6.41
CA ALA A 335 1.35 -33.25 -5.13
C ALA A 335 0.09 -33.04 -4.29
N GLN A 336 -0.77 -34.05 -4.21
CA GLN A 336 -1.80 -34.07 -3.19
C GLN A 336 -1.08 -34.39 -1.88
N ILE A 337 -0.90 -33.36 -1.06
CA ILE A 337 -0.27 -33.49 0.24
C ILE A 337 -1.32 -34.10 1.16
N GLU A 338 -1.12 -35.34 1.61
CA GLU A 338 -2.07 -36.07 2.48
C GLU A 338 -2.10 -35.57 3.94
N GLN A 339 -1.57 -34.36 4.19
CA GLN A 339 -1.58 -33.78 5.52
C GLN A 339 -2.96 -33.19 5.82
N ASN A 340 -3.64 -33.79 6.80
CA ASN A 340 -4.94 -33.32 7.25
C ASN A 340 -4.81 -32.51 8.55
N PHE A 341 -5.61 -31.46 8.66
CA PHE A 341 -5.79 -30.67 9.89
C PHE A 341 -7.23 -30.85 10.36
N ARG A 342 -7.40 -31.16 11.65
CA ARG A 342 -8.73 -31.32 12.25
C ARG A 342 -9.08 -30.07 13.05
N ILE A 343 -10.21 -29.47 12.71
CA ILE A 343 -10.80 -28.36 13.46
C ILE A 343 -12.04 -28.90 14.19
N VAL A 344 -12.16 -28.61 15.49
CA VAL A 344 -13.30 -29.05 16.31
C VAL A 344 -14.06 -27.82 16.79
N LEU A 345 -15.25 -27.63 16.24
CA LEU A 345 -16.16 -26.56 16.65
C LEU A 345 -17.04 -27.07 17.79
N LYS A 346 -16.93 -26.45 18.97
CA LYS A 346 -17.74 -26.81 20.15
C LYS A 346 -19.14 -26.20 20.10
N LYS A 347 -19.32 -25.16 19.28
CA LYS A 347 -20.56 -24.41 19.05
C LYS A 347 -20.56 -23.93 17.61
N GLU A 348 -21.73 -23.61 17.08
CA GLU A 348 -21.84 -22.91 15.80
C GLU A 348 -21.09 -21.57 15.89
N THR A 349 -20.11 -21.37 15.02
CA THR A 349 -19.19 -20.25 15.09
C THR A 349 -18.63 -19.97 13.69
N PRO A 350 -18.55 -18.70 13.25
CA PRO A 350 -17.91 -18.37 11.99
C PRO A 350 -16.42 -18.70 12.04
N VAL A 351 -15.91 -19.35 11.00
CA VAL A 351 -14.50 -19.72 10.87
C VAL A 351 -13.95 -19.11 9.59
N LEU A 352 -12.79 -18.46 9.69
CA LEU A 352 -12.01 -18.05 8.53
C LEU A 352 -10.75 -18.90 8.46
N MET A 353 -10.52 -19.52 7.31
CA MET A 353 -9.35 -20.35 7.06
C MET A 353 -8.48 -19.67 6.00
N VAL A 354 -7.19 -19.57 6.30
CA VAL A 354 -6.19 -19.01 5.41
C VAL A 354 -5.13 -20.07 5.16
N LEU A 355 -4.83 -20.30 3.90
CA LEU A 355 -3.70 -21.12 3.48
C LEU A 355 -2.69 -20.20 2.81
N SER A 356 -1.55 -20.01 3.47
CA SER A 356 -0.49 -19.09 3.03
C SER A 356 0.79 -19.85 2.69
N GLN A 357 1.62 -19.21 1.87
CA GLN A 357 3.03 -19.53 1.67
C GLN A 357 3.88 -18.35 2.14
N LEU A 358 5.19 -18.58 2.27
CA LEU A 358 6.12 -17.51 2.61
C LEU A 358 6.06 -16.38 1.59
N ASP A 359 6.16 -15.14 2.07
CA ASP A 359 6.21 -13.95 1.22
C ASP A 359 7.40 -14.02 0.25
N ASP A 360 7.11 -14.02 -1.06
CA ASP A 360 8.11 -14.11 -2.12
C ASP A 360 8.72 -12.74 -2.51
N ARG A 361 8.14 -11.63 -2.02
CA ARG A 361 8.62 -10.27 -2.29
C ARG A 361 10.00 -10.06 -1.68
N PHE A 362 10.20 -10.52 -0.45
CA PHE A 362 11.51 -10.51 0.21
C PHE A 362 12.59 -11.28 -0.58
N PHE A 363 12.18 -12.34 -1.28
CA PHE A 363 13.08 -13.21 -2.04
C PHE A 363 13.10 -12.87 -3.52
N THR A 364 12.76 -11.63 -3.91
CA THR A 364 12.76 -11.22 -5.32
C THR A 364 14.15 -11.41 -5.95
N GLY A 365 14.28 -12.44 -6.80
CA GLY A 365 15.53 -12.85 -7.43
C GLY A 365 16.13 -14.15 -6.91
N LEU A 366 15.67 -14.64 -5.76
CA LEU A 366 15.93 -15.98 -5.24
C LEU A 366 14.73 -16.93 -5.39
N ARG A 367 13.63 -16.45 -5.98
CA ARG A 367 12.45 -17.27 -6.25
C ARG A 367 12.85 -18.46 -7.14
N GLY A 368 12.39 -19.65 -6.76
CA GLY A 368 12.59 -20.86 -7.54
C GLY A 368 11.96 -20.75 -8.94
N GLN A 369 12.26 -21.72 -9.81
CA GLN A 369 11.73 -21.75 -11.19
C GLN A 369 10.22 -22.03 -11.26
N TYR A 370 9.60 -22.42 -10.14
CA TYR A 370 8.22 -22.84 -10.07
C TYR A 370 7.37 -21.82 -9.34
N LYS A 371 6.16 -21.58 -9.84
CA LYS A 371 5.08 -20.92 -9.09
C LYS A 371 4.26 -22.00 -8.41
N ILE A 372 4.10 -21.88 -7.10
CA ILE A 372 3.29 -22.81 -6.31
C ILE A 372 1.92 -22.16 -6.10
N ARG A 373 0.87 -22.92 -6.39
CA ARG A 373 -0.51 -22.57 -6.06
C ARG A 373 -1.00 -23.50 -4.98
N LEU A 374 -1.51 -22.93 -3.90
CA LEU A 374 -2.00 -23.69 -2.77
C LEU A 374 -3.52 -23.83 -2.85
N GLN A 375 -4.01 -25.03 -2.57
CA GLN A 375 -5.44 -25.31 -2.45
C GLN A 375 -5.66 -26.28 -1.30
N PHE A 376 -6.75 -26.08 -0.55
CA PHE A 376 -7.21 -27.05 0.43
C PHE A 376 -8.66 -27.46 0.17
N ARG A 377 -9.03 -28.59 0.75
CA ARG A 377 -10.41 -29.06 0.82
C ARG A 377 -10.83 -29.12 2.27
N LEU A 378 -12.06 -28.71 2.54
CA LEU A 378 -12.72 -28.91 3.82
C LEU A 378 -13.79 -29.99 3.64
N HIS A 379 -13.75 -30.99 4.51
CA HIS A 379 -14.74 -32.05 4.61
C HIS A 379 -15.08 -32.29 6.08
N GLU A 380 -16.31 -32.74 6.34
CA GLU A 380 -16.68 -33.27 7.66
C GLU A 380 -16.01 -34.63 7.86
N VAL A 381 -15.59 -34.93 9.09
CA VAL A 381 -14.74 -36.11 9.41
C VAL A 381 -15.45 -37.43 9.06
N ASP A 382 -16.78 -37.49 9.22
CA ASP A 382 -17.58 -38.71 9.11
C ASP A 382 -18.62 -38.66 7.96
N SER A 383 -18.54 -37.68 7.05
CA SER A 383 -19.48 -37.57 5.93
C SER A 383 -19.12 -38.54 4.79
N LEU A 384 -20.06 -39.41 4.43
CA LEU A 384 -20.02 -40.25 3.22
C LEU A 384 -20.45 -39.48 1.96
N GLU A 385 -21.05 -38.30 2.13
CA GLU A 385 -21.48 -37.42 1.04
C GLU A 385 -20.38 -36.37 0.78
N GLU A 386 -19.87 -36.34 -0.44
CA GLU A 386 -18.78 -35.46 -0.91
C GLU A 386 -19.21 -33.98 -1.00
N HIS A 387 -19.62 -33.36 0.11
CA HIS A 387 -19.71 -31.90 0.19
C HIS A 387 -18.31 -31.31 0.39
N ASP A 388 -17.45 -31.46 -0.63
CA ASP A 388 -16.08 -30.95 -0.67
C ASP A 388 -16.11 -29.44 -0.93
N TYR A 389 -15.80 -28.63 0.08
CA TYR A 389 -15.54 -27.21 -0.14
C TYR A 389 -14.09 -27.02 -0.54
N ARG A 390 -13.86 -26.54 -1.78
CA ARG A 390 -12.52 -26.18 -2.26
C ARG A 390 -12.24 -24.71 -2.02
N SER A 391 -11.05 -24.39 -1.55
CA SER A 391 -10.58 -23.01 -1.49
C SER A 391 -10.57 -22.40 -2.89
N ALA A 392 -11.30 -21.30 -3.10
CA ALA A 392 -11.14 -20.46 -4.28
C ALA A 392 -9.82 -19.69 -4.14
N GLN A 393 -8.95 -19.79 -5.14
CA GLN A 393 -7.78 -18.92 -5.25
C GLN A 393 -8.03 -17.99 -6.42
N PRO A 394 -7.94 -16.67 -6.21
CA PRO A 394 -7.72 -15.76 -7.29
C PRO A 394 -6.20 -15.79 -7.58
N TRP A 395 -5.87 -16.41 -8.72
CA TRP A 395 -4.56 -16.37 -9.43
C TRP A 395 -3.43 -17.34 -9.05
#